data_AF-A0A2K8UC67-F1
#
_entry.id   AF-A0A2K8UC67-F1
#
_cell.length_a   1.000
_cell.length_b   1.000
_cell.length_c   1.000
_cell.angle_alpha   90.00
_cell.angle_beta   90.00
_cell.angle_gamma   90.00
#
_symmetry.space_group_name_H-M   'P 1'
#
loop_
_entity.id
_entity.type
_entity.pdbx_description
1 polymer ?
#
loop_
_entity_poly.entity_id
_entity_poly.type
_entity_poly.pdbx_seq_one_letter_code
_entity_poly.pdbx_strand_id
1 'polypeptide(L)'
;MSTFTGVASDLDEMVAYEFQALEYLRGSLFGQSASSCHGIELTLGNLNREGRQQIQFSSVMRDGDCDDALRSALSRLRPLAFSAGFKLHDMIVEWILRANGRNDWAFKKKLENYDSLILNSSLVEPDFLAQRPILSKAFWELYRYFVPYRGTVIHSGGVLVATDGTVEITKRSKPHQPPAPPLRLTDVEQSSYIRAMCLIANHHVGRVTINPHFEMLIESDLAGLVGYHSVRGLRVRHARVEGLVVKVPTEQIQNLAPLTVRIDFDLLRDMMVRAYPVAPSGELFFTVDVVVDRGATTSRWLLPIDAVPTGVVDLVEGERRFDDFLSHETVSAS
;
A
#
# COMPACT_ATOMS: atom_id res chain seq x y z
N MET A 1 5.47 17.95 -25.16
CA MET A 1 4.97 17.78 -23.78
C MET A 1 6.07 18.24 -22.84
N SER A 2 5.77 19.09 -21.88
CA SER A 2 6.72 19.49 -20.83
C SER A 2 6.97 18.30 -19.89
N THR A 3 8.23 17.98 -19.62
CA THR A 3 8.63 16.92 -18.69
C THR A 3 8.68 17.46 -17.28
N PHE A 4 8.21 16.68 -16.30
CA PHE A 4 8.31 17.04 -14.89
C PHE A 4 9.77 17.07 -14.44
N THR A 5 10.21 18.16 -13.82
CA THR A 5 11.63 18.38 -13.45
C THR A 5 11.89 18.24 -11.95
N GLY A 6 10.91 17.79 -11.15
CA GLY A 6 11.09 17.59 -9.72
C GLY A 6 12.05 16.44 -9.45
N VAL A 7 13.07 16.69 -8.62
CA VAL A 7 14.08 15.69 -8.26
C VAL A 7 13.53 14.79 -7.15
N ALA A 8 13.57 13.47 -7.35
CA ALA A 8 13.01 12.50 -6.39
C ALA A 8 13.73 12.52 -5.04
N SER A 9 15.04 12.77 -5.01
CA SER A 9 15.82 12.86 -3.77
C SER A 9 15.39 14.04 -2.89
N ASP A 10 14.98 15.16 -3.49
CA ASP A 10 14.48 16.31 -2.73
C ASP A 10 13.18 15.96 -2.01
N LEU A 11 12.29 15.23 -2.69
CA LEU A 11 11.07 14.73 -2.06
C LEU A 11 11.43 13.72 -0.96
N ASP A 12 12.34 12.78 -1.21
CA ASP A 12 12.76 11.74 -0.26
C ASP A 12 13.26 12.36 1.06
N GLU A 13 14.11 13.39 0.99
CA GLU A 13 14.56 14.13 2.17
C GLU A 13 13.39 14.80 2.91
N MET A 14 12.47 15.44 2.17
CA MET A 14 11.30 16.08 2.76
C MET A 14 10.43 15.06 3.53
N VAL A 15 10.17 13.90 2.95
CA VAL A 15 9.17 12.95 3.47
C VAL A 15 9.73 11.90 4.44
N ALA A 16 11.05 11.77 4.56
CA ALA A 16 11.69 10.70 5.33
C ALA A 16 11.18 10.58 6.78
N TYR A 17 11.04 11.71 7.48
CA TYR A 17 10.55 11.74 8.86
C TYR A 17 9.10 11.23 8.97
N GLU A 18 8.21 11.72 8.10
CA GLU A 18 6.80 11.34 8.13
C GLU A 18 6.60 9.88 7.75
N PHE A 19 7.42 9.35 6.83
CA PHE A 19 7.40 7.93 6.52
C PHE A 19 7.75 7.05 7.70
N GLN A 20 8.81 7.37 8.43
CA GLN A 20 9.21 6.60 9.59
C GLN A 20 8.12 6.58 10.67
N ALA A 21 7.44 7.72 10.88
CA ALA A 21 6.29 7.77 11.78
C ALA A 21 5.11 6.93 11.27
N LEU A 22 4.80 7.00 9.97
CA LEU A 22 3.66 6.31 9.38
C LEU A 22 3.88 4.81 9.20
N GLU A 23 5.11 4.34 8.99
CA GLU A 23 5.41 2.91 8.79
C GLU A 23 4.91 2.08 9.99
N TYR A 24 5.26 2.52 11.20
CA TYR A 24 4.79 1.88 12.43
C TYR A 24 3.27 2.05 12.63
N LEU A 25 2.78 3.29 12.52
CA LEU A 25 1.37 3.61 12.81
C LEU A 25 0.40 2.93 11.84
N ARG A 26 0.79 2.71 10.58
CA ARG A 26 -0.04 2.05 9.56
C ARG A 26 -0.31 0.59 9.89
N GLY A 27 0.74 -0.15 10.22
CA GLY A 27 0.61 -1.54 10.66
C GLY A 27 -0.20 -1.64 11.93
N SER A 28 0.19 -0.90 12.97
CA SER A 28 -0.38 -1.08 14.31
C SER A 28 -1.77 -0.47 14.52
N LEU A 29 -2.13 0.65 13.84
CA LEU A 29 -3.45 1.26 14.00
C LEU A 29 -4.50 0.75 13.01
N PHE A 30 -4.06 0.47 11.78
CA PHE A 30 -4.99 0.25 10.67
C PHE A 30 -4.89 -1.15 10.07
N GLY A 31 -4.05 -2.03 10.64
CA GLY A 31 -3.84 -3.39 10.13
C GLY A 31 -3.27 -3.40 8.71
N GLN A 32 -2.55 -2.35 8.30
CA GLN A 32 -1.95 -2.26 6.98
C GLN A 32 -0.60 -2.97 6.92
N SER A 33 -0.55 -4.23 7.33
CA SER A 33 0.63 -5.08 7.13
C SER A 33 0.73 -5.51 5.67
N ALA A 34 1.96 -5.66 5.17
CA ALA A 34 2.22 -6.27 3.86
C ALA A 34 1.91 -7.79 3.86
N SER A 35 1.81 -8.40 5.04
CA SER A 35 1.56 -9.82 5.25
C SER A 35 0.07 -10.06 5.51
N SER A 36 -0.55 -11.00 4.78
CA SER A 36 -1.92 -11.46 5.07
C SER A 36 -1.93 -12.37 6.30
N CYS A 37 -2.96 -12.23 7.14
CA CYS A 37 -3.24 -13.14 8.26
C CYS A 37 -3.93 -14.45 7.81
N HIS A 38 -4.37 -14.51 6.56
CA HIS A 38 -5.01 -15.66 5.94
C HIS A 38 -4.09 -16.24 4.86
N GLY A 39 -3.97 -17.57 4.84
CA GLY A 39 -3.19 -18.25 3.81
C GLY A 39 -3.61 -19.70 3.59
N ILE A 40 -3.33 -20.17 2.39
CA ILE A 40 -3.46 -21.57 2.00
C ILE A 40 -2.07 -22.18 2.01
N GLU A 41 -1.97 -23.40 2.53
CA GLU A 41 -0.80 -24.24 2.33
C GLU A 41 -1.11 -25.30 1.27
N LEU A 42 -0.24 -25.37 0.27
CA LEU A 42 -0.27 -26.34 -0.80
C LEU A 42 1.00 -27.19 -0.73
N THR A 43 0.85 -28.51 -0.81
CA THR A 43 1.98 -29.41 -1.04
C THR A 43 1.95 -29.84 -2.50
N LEU A 44 3.03 -29.55 -3.23
CA LEU A 44 3.19 -30.04 -4.59
C LEU A 44 3.38 -31.56 -4.54
N GLY A 45 2.60 -32.29 -5.32
CA GLY A 45 2.72 -33.73 -5.53
C GLY A 45 3.35 -34.04 -6.89
N ASN A 46 3.41 -35.33 -7.21
CA ASN A 46 3.98 -35.80 -8.47
C ASN A 46 3.22 -35.27 -9.70
N LEU A 47 3.94 -35.07 -10.80
CA LEU A 47 3.33 -34.82 -12.11
C LEU A 47 2.48 -36.04 -12.50
N ASN A 48 1.23 -35.79 -12.88
CA ASN A 48 0.39 -36.82 -13.47
C ASN A 48 0.91 -37.19 -14.87
N ARG A 49 0.30 -38.21 -15.49
CA ARG A 49 0.71 -38.71 -16.82
C ARG A 49 0.60 -37.68 -17.95
N GLU A 50 -0.08 -36.56 -17.71
CA GLU A 50 -0.25 -35.44 -18.65
C GLU A 50 0.76 -34.30 -18.38
N GLY A 51 1.69 -34.48 -17.44
CA GLY A 51 2.65 -33.45 -17.04
C GLY A 51 2.07 -32.36 -16.13
N ARG A 52 0.90 -32.60 -15.51
CA ARG A 52 0.26 -31.64 -14.58
C ARG A 52 0.57 -32.00 -13.13
N GLN A 53 0.94 -31.02 -12.32
CA GLN A 53 1.25 -31.21 -10.90
C GLN A 53 0.01 -31.71 -10.13
N GLN A 54 0.12 -32.82 -9.37
CA GLN A 54 -0.87 -33.15 -8.33
C GLN A 54 -0.67 -32.23 -7.12
N ILE A 55 -1.71 -31.81 -6.42
CA ILE A 55 -1.57 -30.83 -5.33
C ILE A 55 -2.48 -31.23 -4.15
N GLN A 56 -1.93 -31.25 -2.93
CA GLN A 56 -2.67 -31.47 -1.69
C GLN A 56 -2.93 -30.13 -0.99
N PHE A 57 -4.14 -29.97 -0.43
CA PHE A 57 -4.65 -28.70 0.09
C PHE A 57 -4.83 -28.73 1.62
N SER A 58 -4.34 -27.70 2.31
CA SER A 58 -4.68 -27.40 3.70
C SER A 58 -4.89 -25.89 3.90
N SER A 59 -5.91 -25.52 4.67
CA SER A 59 -6.17 -24.12 5.05
C SER A 59 -5.56 -23.84 6.42
N VAL A 60 -4.81 -22.74 6.56
CA VAL A 60 -4.23 -22.33 7.84
C VAL A 60 -4.76 -20.94 8.18
N MET A 61 -5.58 -20.85 9.24
CA MET A 61 -5.92 -19.58 9.87
C MET A 61 -4.86 -19.28 10.93
N ARG A 62 -4.19 -18.12 10.84
CA ARG A 62 -3.35 -17.62 11.93
C ARG A 62 -4.20 -16.67 12.77
N ASP A 63 -4.50 -17.08 14.01
CA ASP A 63 -5.23 -16.23 14.96
C ASP A 63 -4.40 -15.00 15.31
N GLY A 64 -4.92 -13.83 14.92
CA GLY A 64 -4.36 -12.50 15.16
C GLY A 64 -4.90 -11.82 16.42
N ASP A 65 -5.32 -12.59 17.44
CA ASP A 65 -6.03 -12.08 18.62
C ASP A 65 -5.25 -11.03 19.45
N CYS A 66 -3.95 -10.84 19.21
CA CYS A 66 -3.16 -9.79 19.85
C CYS A 66 -3.31 -8.39 19.21
N ASP A 67 -3.87 -8.28 18.01
CA ASP A 67 -3.91 -7.02 17.26
C ASP A 67 -4.93 -6.03 17.81
N ASP A 68 -6.07 -6.49 18.35
CA ASP A 68 -7.14 -5.60 18.78
C ASP A 68 -6.81 -4.85 20.08
N ALA A 69 -6.15 -5.51 21.03
CA ALA A 69 -5.70 -4.88 22.28
C ALA A 69 -4.62 -3.82 22.02
N LEU A 70 -3.66 -4.13 21.13
CA LEU A 70 -2.63 -3.19 20.71
C LEU A 70 -3.22 -2.01 19.95
N ARG A 71 -4.13 -2.26 19.00
CA ARG A 71 -4.84 -1.22 18.22
C ARG A 71 -5.64 -0.31 19.14
N SER A 72 -6.32 -0.86 20.13
CA SER A 72 -7.05 -0.10 21.15
C SER A 72 -6.11 0.78 21.98
N ALA A 73 -4.99 0.23 22.46
CA ALA A 73 -3.98 0.97 23.23
C ALA A 73 -3.36 2.13 22.42
N LEU A 74 -3.12 1.91 21.13
CA LEU A 74 -2.50 2.90 20.24
C LEU A 74 -3.49 3.89 19.63
N SER A 75 -4.81 3.68 19.76
CA SER A 75 -5.86 4.54 19.15
C SER A 75 -5.68 6.04 19.42
N ARG A 76 -5.06 6.41 20.54
CA ARG A 76 -4.72 7.80 20.89
C ARG A 76 -3.70 8.46 19.94
N LEU A 77 -2.99 7.67 19.14
CA LEU A 77 -2.02 8.13 18.12
C LEU A 77 -2.67 8.41 16.76
N ARG A 78 -3.97 8.14 16.57
CA ARG A 78 -4.68 8.47 15.32
C ARG A 78 -4.54 9.93 14.88
N PRO A 79 -4.63 10.94 15.78
CA PRO A 79 -4.35 12.33 15.42
C PRO A 79 -2.94 12.55 14.86
N LEU A 80 -1.94 11.86 15.43
CA LEU A 80 -0.56 11.91 14.95
C LEU A 80 -0.44 11.27 13.57
N ALA A 81 -1.05 10.09 13.36
CA ALA A 81 -1.07 9.43 12.06
C ALA A 81 -1.74 10.30 10.99
N PHE A 82 -2.86 10.95 11.32
CA PHE A 82 -3.48 11.92 10.42
C PHE A 82 -2.57 13.12 10.13
N SER A 83 -1.95 13.70 11.16
CA SER A 83 -1.02 14.83 11.02
C SER A 83 0.15 14.50 10.10
N ALA A 84 0.77 13.33 10.30
CA ALA A 84 1.86 12.85 9.48
C ALA A 84 1.41 12.60 8.03
N GLY A 85 0.24 11.96 7.84
CA GLY A 85 -0.34 11.77 6.50
C GLY A 85 -0.66 13.08 5.78
N PHE A 86 -1.17 14.10 6.50
CA PHE A 86 -1.35 15.45 5.96
C PHE A 86 -0.03 16.14 5.62
N LYS A 87 0.98 16.00 6.47
CA LYS A 87 2.29 16.60 6.22
C LYS A 87 2.97 15.97 5.00
N LEU A 88 2.86 14.65 4.85
CA LEU A 88 3.29 13.92 3.67
C LEU A 88 2.61 14.45 2.39
N HIS A 89 1.28 14.61 2.43
CA HIS A 89 0.51 15.18 1.31
C HIS A 89 0.97 16.61 0.97
N ASP A 90 1.17 17.47 1.99
CA ASP A 90 1.67 18.83 1.81
C ASP A 90 3.07 18.89 1.18
N MET A 91 3.94 17.96 1.53
CA MET A 91 5.29 17.85 0.97
C MET A 91 5.27 17.43 -0.49
N ILE A 92 4.41 16.47 -0.88
CA ILE A 92 4.21 16.11 -2.30
C ILE A 92 3.69 17.32 -3.08
N VAL A 93 2.66 18.01 -2.58
CA VAL A 93 2.11 19.22 -3.22
C VAL A 93 3.18 20.29 -3.39
N GLU A 94 3.96 20.55 -2.34
CA GLU A 94 5.05 21.52 -2.38
C GLU A 94 6.12 21.15 -3.40
N TRP A 95 6.51 19.87 -3.44
CA TRP A 95 7.48 19.37 -4.42
C TRP A 95 6.99 19.54 -5.86
N ILE A 96 5.72 19.21 -6.14
CA ILE A 96 5.12 19.42 -7.47
C ILE A 96 5.13 20.92 -7.81
N LEU A 97 4.72 21.79 -6.89
CA LEU A 97 4.69 23.24 -7.13
C LEU A 97 6.09 23.82 -7.35
N ARG A 98 7.10 23.38 -6.58
CA ARG A 98 8.50 23.80 -6.76
C ARG A 98 9.05 23.41 -8.13
N ALA A 99 8.74 22.19 -8.59
CA ALA A 99 9.09 21.75 -9.94
C ALA A 99 8.44 22.63 -11.04
N ASN A 100 7.32 23.28 -10.73
CA ASN A 100 6.64 24.25 -11.61
C ASN A 100 7.06 25.72 -11.34
N GLY A 101 8.18 25.94 -10.64
CA GLY A 101 8.72 27.28 -10.36
C GLY A 101 7.93 28.08 -9.32
N ARG A 102 7.22 27.40 -8.40
CA ARG A 102 6.44 28.02 -7.32
C ARG A 102 7.01 27.63 -5.96
N ASN A 103 7.49 28.61 -5.19
CA ASN A 103 8.20 28.36 -3.92
C ASN A 103 7.44 28.88 -2.68
N ASP A 104 6.13 29.11 -2.79
CA ASP A 104 5.34 29.63 -1.68
C ASP A 104 5.09 28.55 -0.60
N TRP A 105 5.49 28.87 0.63
CA TRP A 105 5.31 28.00 1.80
C TRP A 105 3.89 28.07 2.39
N ALA A 106 3.16 29.18 2.18
CA ALA A 106 1.84 29.36 2.74
C ALA A 106 0.79 28.53 2.00
N PHE A 107 0.06 27.66 2.69
CA PHE A 107 -0.98 26.79 2.10
C PHE A 107 -1.99 27.49 1.20
N LYS A 108 -2.45 28.69 1.57
CA LYS A 108 -3.37 29.47 0.72
C LYS A 108 -2.70 29.83 -0.61
N LYS A 109 -1.42 30.21 -0.58
CA LYS A 109 -0.62 30.52 -1.76
C LYS A 109 -0.35 29.28 -2.59
N LYS A 110 -0.10 28.12 -1.98
CA LYS A 110 0.02 26.83 -2.68
C LYS A 110 -1.23 26.53 -3.53
N LEU A 111 -2.43 26.71 -2.96
CA LEU A 111 -3.69 26.56 -3.70
C LEU A 111 -3.87 27.61 -4.80
N GLU A 112 -3.58 28.88 -4.52
CA GLU A 112 -3.61 29.96 -5.53
C GLU A 112 -2.64 29.66 -6.70
N ASN A 113 -1.46 29.10 -6.41
CA ASN A 113 -0.47 28.69 -7.40
C ASN A 113 -0.97 27.51 -8.25
N TYR A 114 -1.53 26.48 -7.60
CA TYR A 114 -2.15 25.35 -8.30
C TYR A 114 -3.27 25.83 -9.25
N ASP A 115 -4.21 26.65 -8.74
CA ASP A 115 -5.32 27.18 -9.54
C ASP A 115 -4.81 28.00 -10.75
N SER A 116 -3.75 28.79 -10.55
CA SER A 116 -3.10 29.53 -11.63
C SER A 116 -2.44 28.63 -12.68
N LEU A 117 -1.75 27.56 -12.26
CA LEU A 117 -1.11 26.62 -13.18
C LEU A 117 -2.14 25.83 -13.99
N ILE A 118 -3.25 25.41 -13.35
CA ILE A 118 -4.37 24.75 -14.04
C ILE A 118 -5.04 25.69 -15.05
N LEU A 119 -5.36 26.92 -14.65
CA LEU A 119 -6.00 27.91 -15.52
C LEU A 119 -5.17 28.18 -16.78
N ASN A 120 -3.85 28.22 -16.64
CA ASN A 120 -2.91 28.44 -17.74
C ASN A 120 -2.52 27.17 -18.50
N SER A 121 -3.09 26.01 -18.14
CA SER A 121 -2.72 24.69 -18.70
C SER A 121 -1.21 24.43 -18.66
N SER A 122 -0.55 24.91 -17.60
CA SER A 122 0.90 24.88 -17.44
C SER A 122 1.37 24.03 -16.27
N LEU A 123 0.44 23.37 -15.56
CA LEU A 123 0.79 22.42 -14.51
C LEU A 123 1.46 21.19 -15.15
N VAL A 124 2.69 20.91 -14.71
CA VAL A 124 3.41 19.69 -15.04
C VAL A 124 3.44 18.83 -13.78
N GLU A 125 2.90 17.61 -13.88
CA GLU A 125 2.82 16.67 -12.78
C GLU A 125 3.79 15.49 -13.01
N PRO A 126 4.21 14.78 -11.95
CA PRO A 126 4.93 13.53 -12.11
C PRO A 126 4.09 12.51 -12.89
N ASP A 127 4.75 11.64 -13.66
CA ASP A 127 4.13 10.75 -14.64
C ASP A 127 2.91 9.98 -14.12
N PHE A 128 3.00 9.45 -12.89
CA PHE A 128 1.90 8.71 -12.27
C PHE A 128 0.59 9.51 -12.19
N LEU A 129 0.66 10.78 -11.78
CA LEU A 129 -0.48 11.68 -11.68
C LEU A 129 -0.90 12.21 -13.05
N ALA A 130 0.07 12.60 -13.89
CA ALA A 130 -0.18 13.15 -15.22
C ALA A 130 -0.95 12.16 -16.13
N GLN A 131 -0.65 10.87 -16.03
CA GLN A 131 -1.33 9.82 -16.78
C GLN A 131 -2.73 9.48 -16.24
N ARG A 132 -3.10 9.99 -15.06
CA ARG A 132 -4.35 9.65 -14.36
C ARG A 132 -5.10 10.92 -13.93
N PRO A 133 -5.71 11.68 -14.86
CA PRO A 133 -6.29 12.98 -14.58
C PRO A 133 -7.38 12.98 -13.48
N ILE A 134 -8.18 11.92 -13.39
CA ILE A 134 -9.23 11.80 -12.36
C ILE A 134 -8.60 11.60 -10.97
N LEU A 135 -7.56 10.75 -10.89
CA LEU A 135 -6.82 10.49 -9.66
C LEU A 135 -6.07 11.75 -9.20
N SER A 136 -5.35 12.41 -10.13
CA SER A 136 -4.70 13.71 -9.89
C SER A 136 -5.70 14.74 -9.34
N LYS A 137 -6.86 14.88 -9.99
CA LYS A 137 -7.90 15.79 -9.52
C LYS A 137 -8.38 15.44 -8.10
N ALA A 138 -8.58 14.16 -7.80
CA ALA A 138 -8.99 13.72 -6.46
C ALA A 138 -7.92 14.01 -5.40
N PHE A 139 -6.64 13.78 -5.72
CA PHE A 139 -5.50 14.13 -4.88
C PHE A 139 -5.50 15.62 -4.52
N TRP A 140 -5.56 16.51 -5.52
CA TRP A 140 -5.56 17.96 -5.30
C TRP A 140 -6.79 18.49 -4.57
N GLU A 141 -7.98 18.01 -4.89
CA GLU A 141 -9.21 18.44 -4.22
C GLU A 141 -9.27 17.93 -2.77
N LEU A 142 -8.69 16.76 -2.49
CA LEU A 142 -8.51 16.27 -1.12
C LEU A 142 -7.57 17.17 -0.31
N TYR A 143 -6.44 17.59 -0.91
CA TYR A 143 -5.54 18.56 -0.29
C TYR A 143 -6.27 19.88 0.01
N ARG A 144 -6.98 20.44 -0.99
CA ARG A 144 -7.78 21.67 -0.85
C ARG A 144 -8.77 21.55 0.31
N TYR A 145 -9.42 20.40 0.45
CA TYR A 145 -10.41 20.15 1.50
C TYR A 145 -9.78 20.06 2.90
N PHE A 146 -8.59 19.46 3.06
CA PHE A 146 -7.94 19.33 4.38
C PHE A 146 -7.16 20.56 4.84
N VAL A 147 -6.68 21.42 3.93
CA VAL A 147 -5.93 22.65 4.23
C VAL A 147 -6.54 23.53 5.33
N PRO A 148 -7.87 23.72 5.43
CA PRO A 148 -8.50 24.50 6.50
C PRO A 148 -8.40 23.90 7.91
N TYR A 149 -8.18 22.59 8.04
CA TYR A 149 -8.17 21.87 9.32
C TYR A 149 -6.77 21.73 9.93
N ARG A 150 -5.71 21.96 9.14
CA ARG A 150 -4.30 21.80 9.55
C ARG A 150 -3.92 22.50 10.85
N GLY A 151 -4.40 23.74 11.05
CA GLY A 151 -3.99 24.57 12.19
C GLY A 151 -4.50 23.99 13.51
N THR A 152 -5.62 23.27 13.45
CA THR A 152 -6.15 22.56 14.60
C THR A 152 -5.32 21.34 14.92
N VAL A 153 -4.99 20.54 13.90
CA VAL A 153 -4.21 19.31 14.03
C VAL A 153 -2.80 19.57 14.59
N ILE A 154 -2.14 20.61 14.10
CA ILE A 154 -0.73 20.86 14.41
C ILE A 154 -0.57 21.65 15.73
N HIS A 155 -1.51 22.54 16.09
CA HIS A 155 -1.26 23.54 17.13
C HIS A 155 -2.32 23.68 18.22
N SER A 156 -3.51 23.11 18.07
CA SER A 156 -4.67 23.60 18.85
C SER A 156 -5.36 22.55 19.74
N GLY A 157 -4.94 21.29 19.72
CA GLY A 157 -5.56 20.23 20.53
C GLY A 157 -7.04 19.98 20.23
N GLY A 158 -7.60 20.57 19.17
CA GLY A 158 -9.00 20.42 18.76
C GLY A 158 -9.26 19.15 17.97
N VAL A 159 -8.52 18.08 18.28
CA VAL A 159 -8.66 16.76 17.71
C VAL A 159 -9.21 15.83 18.79
N LEU A 160 -10.35 15.22 18.51
CA LEU A 160 -10.99 14.22 19.36
C LEU A 160 -10.94 12.87 18.65
N VAL A 161 -10.79 11.81 19.44
CA VAL A 161 -10.92 10.43 18.96
C VAL A 161 -12.16 9.86 19.64
N ALA A 162 -13.17 9.54 18.84
CA ALA A 162 -14.39 8.90 19.32
C ALA A 162 -14.14 7.41 19.63
N THR A 163 -15.07 6.78 20.34
CA THR A 163 -14.98 5.38 20.77
C THR A 163 -14.96 4.38 19.62
N ASP A 164 -15.50 4.76 18.47
CA ASP A 164 -15.47 3.99 17.22
C ASP A 164 -14.17 4.20 16.40
N GLY A 165 -13.20 4.94 16.94
CA GLY A 165 -11.94 5.28 16.27
C GLY A 165 -12.03 6.47 15.31
N THR A 166 -13.19 7.11 15.18
CA THR A 166 -13.37 8.30 14.33
C THR A 166 -12.55 9.47 14.87
N VAL A 167 -11.74 10.08 14.01
CA VAL A 167 -11.03 11.33 14.31
C VAL A 167 -11.93 12.50 13.93
N GLU A 168 -12.20 13.36 14.92
CA GLU A 168 -12.91 14.62 14.73
C GLU A 168 -11.95 15.80 14.90
N ILE A 169 -11.81 16.63 13.87
CA ILE A 169 -10.97 17.82 13.87
C ILE A 169 -11.86 19.05 13.73
N THR A 170 -11.93 19.83 14.80
CA THR A 170 -12.70 21.07 14.81
C THR A 170 -11.98 22.15 14.03
N LYS A 171 -12.70 22.98 13.26
CA LYS A 171 -12.09 24.15 12.63
C LYS A 171 -12.00 25.27 13.64
N ARG A 172 -10.82 25.86 13.82
CA ARG A 172 -10.67 27.08 14.61
C ARG A 172 -11.51 28.19 13.96
N SER A 173 -12.65 28.50 14.57
CA SER A 173 -13.58 29.48 14.04
C SER A 173 -13.11 30.88 14.42
N LYS A 174 -13.21 31.83 13.48
CA LYS A 174 -13.00 33.24 13.83
C LYS A 174 -14.11 33.66 14.79
N PRO A 175 -13.85 34.55 15.76
CA PRO A 175 -14.82 34.92 16.81
C PRO A 175 -16.16 35.50 16.31
N HIS A 176 -16.28 35.82 15.01
CA HIS A 176 -17.48 36.37 14.39
C HIS A 176 -18.05 35.52 13.24
N GLN A 177 -17.65 34.24 13.14
CA GLN A 177 -18.21 33.32 12.16
C GLN A 177 -18.88 32.13 12.87
N PRO A 178 -20.02 31.64 12.33
CA PRO A 178 -20.60 30.41 12.84
C PRO A 178 -19.57 29.27 12.73
N PRO A 179 -19.57 28.34 13.70
CA PRO A 179 -18.61 27.26 13.70
C PRO A 179 -18.78 26.42 12.44
N ALA A 180 -17.71 26.26 11.68
CA ALA A 180 -17.73 25.34 10.54
C ALA A 180 -17.89 23.90 11.07
N PRO A 181 -18.56 23.03 10.31
CA PRO A 181 -18.66 21.63 10.69
C PRO A 181 -17.27 21.02 10.87
N PRO A 182 -17.08 20.18 11.90
CA PRO A 182 -15.82 19.51 12.11
C PRO A 182 -15.54 18.52 10.96
N LEU A 183 -14.27 18.32 10.66
CA LEU A 183 -13.84 17.21 9.83
C LEU A 183 -13.97 15.94 10.66
N ARG A 184 -14.75 14.97 10.18
CA ARG A 184 -14.86 13.64 10.77
C ARG A 184 -14.33 12.63 9.79
N LEU A 185 -13.38 11.80 10.21
CA LEU A 185 -12.81 10.70 9.44
C LEU A 185 -12.94 9.42 10.25
N THR A 186 -13.71 8.47 9.75
CA THR A 186 -13.81 7.12 10.33
C THR A 186 -12.46 6.40 10.29
N ASP A 187 -12.36 5.28 10.99
CA ASP A 187 -11.15 4.43 10.94
C ASP A 187 -10.79 4.04 9.50
N VAL A 188 -11.79 3.65 8.71
CA VAL A 188 -11.61 3.24 7.30
C VAL A 188 -11.14 4.41 6.43
N GLU A 189 -11.71 5.60 6.61
CA GLU A 189 -11.32 6.80 5.84
C GLU A 189 -9.90 7.28 6.22
N GLN A 190 -9.54 7.24 7.51
CA GLN A 190 -8.16 7.52 7.96
C GLN A 190 -7.17 6.54 7.32
N SER A 191 -7.48 5.24 7.39
CA SER A 191 -6.68 4.16 6.81
C SER A 191 -6.48 4.38 5.30
N SER A 192 -7.58 4.62 4.57
CA SER A 192 -7.57 4.86 3.12
C SER A 192 -6.72 6.08 2.75
N TYR A 193 -6.93 7.20 3.47
CA TYR A 193 -6.16 8.42 3.23
C TYR A 193 -4.65 8.20 3.42
N ILE A 194 -4.27 7.66 4.57
CA ILE A 194 -2.85 7.46 4.91
C ILE A 194 -2.20 6.47 3.95
N ARG A 195 -2.88 5.37 3.59
CA ARG A 195 -2.36 4.37 2.66
C ARG A 195 -2.14 4.96 1.27
N ALA A 196 -3.13 5.67 0.73
CA ALA A 196 -3.01 6.32 -0.57
C ALA A 196 -1.83 7.30 -0.59
N MET A 197 -1.71 8.18 0.41
CA MET A 197 -0.61 9.15 0.46
C MET A 197 0.76 8.47 0.58
N CYS A 198 0.86 7.40 1.38
CA CYS A 198 2.11 6.67 1.51
C CYS A 198 2.50 5.95 0.22
N LEU A 199 1.56 5.32 -0.48
CA LEU A 199 1.85 4.64 -1.74
C LEU A 199 2.26 5.64 -2.83
N ILE A 200 1.56 6.77 -2.94
CA ILE A 200 1.91 7.86 -3.86
C ILE A 200 3.30 8.41 -3.56
N ALA A 201 3.58 8.72 -2.29
CA ALA A 201 4.89 9.22 -1.89
C ALA A 201 5.99 8.19 -2.18
N ASN A 202 5.82 6.92 -1.76
CA ASN A 202 6.81 5.86 -1.94
C ASN A 202 7.14 5.64 -3.42
N HIS A 203 6.13 5.77 -4.27
CA HIS A 203 6.31 5.72 -5.71
C HIS A 203 7.17 6.88 -6.22
N HIS A 204 6.85 8.11 -5.84
CA HIS A 204 7.59 9.29 -6.30
C HIS A 204 9.04 9.34 -5.82
N VAL A 205 9.36 8.74 -4.67
CA VAL A 205 10.74 8.61 -4.18
C VAL A 205 11.45 7.34 -4.65
N GLY A 206 10.81 6.51 -5.48
CA GLY A 206 11.41 5.30 -6.04
C GLY A 206 11.56 4.12 -5.07
N ARG A 207 10.89 4.16 -3.91
CA ARG A 207 10.88 3.07 -2.93
C ARG A 207 9.93 1.93 -3.32
N VAL A 208 8.89 2.23 -4.10
CA VAL A 208 7.89 1.26 -4.56
C VAL A 208 7.57 1.49 -6.04
N THR A 209 7.49 0.41 -6.81
CA THR A 209 6.90 0.46 -8.15
C THR A 209 5.39 0.27 -8.05
N ILE A 210 4.60 1.17 -8.65
CA ILE A 210 3.15 1.01 -8.67
C ILE A 210 2.79 -0.08 -9.68
N ASN A 211 2.49 -1.26 -9.14
CA ASN A 211 1.88 -2.37 -9.85
C ASN A 211 0.34 -2.20 -9.88
N PRO A 212 -0.39 -3.06 -10.62
CA PRO A 212 -1.85 -3.01 -10.66
C PRO A 212 -2.54 -3.10 -9.29
N HIS A 213 -1.95 -3.83 -8.34
CA HIS A 213 -2.46 -3.93 -6.97
C HIS A 213 -2.44 -2.58 -6.24
N PHE A 214 -1.29 -1.91 -6.21
CA PHE A 214 -1.13 -0.62 -5.55
C PHE A 214 -1.92 0.47 -6.26
N GLU A 215 -1.99 0.43 -7.60
CA GLU A 215 -2.85 1.35 -8.35
C GLU A 215 -4.32 1.19 -7.94
N MET A 216 -4.80 -0.06 -7.87
CA MET A 216 -6.17 -0.34 -7.46
C MET A 216 -6.44 0.09 -6.01
N LEU A 217 -5.48 -0.11 -5.10
CA LEU A 217 -5.59 0.37 -3.72
C LEU A 217 -5.68 1.89 -3.67
N ILE A 218 -4.79 2.62 -4.36
CA ILE A 218 -4.83 4.09 -4.39
C ILE A 218 -6.17 4.58 -4.97
N GLU A 219 -6.62 4.00 -6.08
CA GLU A 219 -7.89 4.40 -6.72
C GLU A 219 -9.08 4.15 -5.80
N SER A 220 -9.15 2.96 -5.19
CA SER A 220 -10.25 2.60 -4.29
C SER A 220 -10.23 3.43 -3.00
N ASP A 221 -9.05 3.71 -2.46
CA ASP A 221 -8.88 4.54 -1.27
C ASP A 221 -9.34 5.96 -1.52
N LEU A 222 -8.94 6.56 -2.65
CA LEU A 222 -9.41 7.89 -3.03
C LEU A 222 -10.91 7.85 -3.35
N ALA A 223 -11.43 6.81 -4.02
CA ALA A 223 -12.87 6.67 -4.27
C ALA A 223 -13.68 6.63 -2.95
N GLY A 224 -13.17 5.94 -1.93
CA GLY A 224 -13.76 5.90 -0.59
C GLY A 224 -13.81 7.27 0.10
N LEU A 225 -12.97 8.21 -0.31
CA LEU A 225 -12.87 9.57 0.21
C LEU A 225 -13.67 10.61 -0.61
N VAL A 226 -14.54 10.17 -1.51
CA VAL A 226 -15.33 11.05 -2.39
C VAL A 226 -16.15 12.10 -1.64
N GLY A 227 -16.56 11.82 -0.40
CA GLY A 227 -17.25 12.77 0.47
C GLY A 227 -16.43 14.03 0.80
N TYR A 228 -15.10 13.95 0.72
CA TYR A 228 -14.19 15.05 1.03
C TYR A 228 -13.72 15.79 -0.22
N HIS A 229 -13.35 15.07 -1.29
CA HIS A 229 -12.79 15.70 -2.49
C HIS A 229 -13.81 15.91 -3.62
N SER A 230 -15.03 15.35 -3.52
CA SER A 230 -16.14 15.55 -4.48
C SER A 230 -15.86 15.17 -5.95
N VAL A 231 -14.77 14.45 -6.23
CA VAL A 231 -14.42 14.00 -7.59
C VAL A 231 -15.08 12.66 -7.87
N ARG A 232 -15.94 12.61 -8.88
CA ARG A 232 -16.60 11.38 -9.34
C ARG A 232 -15.78 10.70 -10.42
N GLY A 233 -16.03 9.40 -10.62
CA GLY A 233 -15.44 8.61 -11.71
C GLY A 233 -14.32 7.66 -11.28
N LEU A 234 -13.80 7.82 -10.06
CA LEU A 234 -12.97 6.78 -9.42
C LEU A 234 -13.83 5.57 -9.07
N ARG A 235 -13.27 4.37 -9.19
CA ARG A 235 -13.97 3.12 -8.90
C ARG A 235 -13.52 2.57 -7.56
N VAL A 236 -14.49 2.24 -6.70
CA VAL A 236 -14.22 1.37 -5.56
C VAL A 236 -14.01 -0.03 -6.11
N ARG A 237 -12.80 -0.55 -5.94
CA ARG A 237 -12.40 -1.87 -6.39
C ARG A 237 -11.91 -2.66 -5.18
N HIS A 238 -12.37 -3.89 -5.06
CA HIS A 238 -12.03 -4.71 -3.89
C HIS A 238 -10.76 -5.50 -4.18
N ALA A 239 -9.70 -5.22 -3.42
CA ALA A 239 -8.53 -6.07 -3.38
C ALA A 239 -8.76 -7.18 -2.37
N ARG A 240 -8.57 -8.43 -2.81
CA ARG A 240 -8.36 -9.55 -1.89
C ARG A 240 -6.88 -9.92 -1.95
N VAL A 241 -6.23 -9.94 -0.79
CA VAL A 241 -4.82 -10.33 -0.68
C VAL A 241 -4.73 -11.57 0.19
N GLU A 242 -4.15 -12.64 -0.35
CA GLU A 242 -4.05 -13.93 0.33
C GLU A 242 -2.61 -14.45 0.27
N GLY A 243 -2.20 -15.23 1.27
CA GLY A 243 -0.90 -15.87 1.29
C GLY A 243 -0.98 -17.28 0.71
N LEU A 244 -0.02 -17.67 -0.11
CA LEU A 244 0.09 -19.04 -0.62
C LEU A 244 1.42 -19.66 -0.20
N VAL A 245 1.39 -20.66 0.66
CA VAL A 245 2.57 -21.48 0.97
C VAL A 245 2.62 -22.66 0.03
N VAL A 246 3.75 -22.88 -0.64
CA VAL A 246 3.98 -23.97 -1.58
C VAL A 246 5.12 -24.84 -1.06
N LYS A 247 4.79 -25.97 -0.46
CA LYS A 247 5.77 -26.97 -0.03
C LYS A 247 6.18 -27.83 -1.21
N VAL A 248 7.47 -27.76 -1.57
CA VAL A 248 8.08 -28.55 -2.63
C VAL A 248 8.72 -29.78 -2.00
N PRO A 249 8.21 -31.00 -2.28
CA PRO A 249 8.80 -32.20 -1.73
C PRO A 249 10.11 -32.52 -2.46
N THR A 250 10.98 -33.31 -1.81
CA THR A 250 12.34 -33.57 -2.29
C THR A 250 12.35 -34.19 -3.70
N GLU A 251 11.35 -35.00 -4.05
CA GLU A 251 11.21 -35.61 -5.38
C GLU A 251 10.91 -34.63 -6.52
N GLN A 252 10.50 -33.39 -6.21
CA GLN A 252 10.24 -32.35 -7.21
C GLN A 252 11.42 -31.39 -7.42
N ILE A 253 12.52 -31.59 -6.67
CA ILE A 253 13.75 -30.82 -6.81
C ILE A 253 14.46 -31.24 -8.11
N GLN A 254 14.73 -30.27 -8.99
CA GLN A 254 15.42 -30.51 -10.26
C GLN A 254 16.93 -30.64 -10.07
N ASN A 255 17.51 -29.77 -9.24
CA ASN A 255 18.93 -29.77 -8.87
C ASN A 255 19.08 -29.37 -7.41
N LEU A 256 20.06 -29.93 -6.70
CA LEU A 256 20.33 -29.63 -5.29
C LEU A 256 21.37 -28.50 -5.09
N ALA A 257 22.24 -28.26 -6.09
CA ALA A 257 23.30 -27.26 -6.04
C ALA A 257 23.65 -26.77 -7.47
N PRO A 258 23.23 -25.55 -7.87
CA PRO A 258 22.32 -24.68 -7.13
C PRO A 258 20.94 -25.33 -6.94
N LEU A 259 20.27 -25.05 -5.83
CA LEU A 259 18.90 -25.51 -5.63
C LEU A 259 18.01 -25.00 -6.76
N THR A 260 17.36 -25.91 -7.47
CA THR A 260 16.45 -25.59 -8.57
C THR A 260 15.11 -26.29 -8.37
N VAL A 261 14.03 -25.53 -8.34
CA VAL A 261 12.66 -26.06 -8.30
C VAL A 261 11.82 -25.46 -9.42
N ARG A 262 11.02 -26.30 -10.08
CA ARG A 262 10.16 -25.87 -11.20
C ARG A 262 8.73 -25.72 -10.72
N ILE A 263 8.14 -24.55 -10.93
CA ILE A 263 6.79 -24.21 -10.44
C ILE A 263 5.95 -23.64 -11.57
N ASP A 264 4.71 -24.13 -11.69
CA ASP A 264 3.69 -23.58 -12.57
C ASP A 264 2.86 -22.53 -11.82
N PHE A 265 3.22 -21.25 -11.97
CA PHE A 265 2.55 -20.15 -11.28
C PHE A 265 1.17 -19.84 -11.86
N ASP A 266 0.89 -20.24 -13.10
CA ASP A 266 -0.45 -20.10 -13.69
C ASP A 266 -1.41 -21.10 -13.06
N LEU A 267 -0.95 -22.34 -12.81
CA LEU A 267 -1.72 -23.32 -12.05
C LEU A 267 -2.00 -22.84 -10.61
N LEU A 268 -0.99 -22.27 -9.93
CA LEU A 268 -1.18 -21.71 -8.58
C LEU A 268 -2.22 -20.58 -8.58
N ARG A 269 -2.15 -19.67 -9.57
CA ARG A 269 -3.11 -18.57 -9.73
C ARG A 269 -4.53 -19.08 -9.95
N ASP A 270 -4.69 -20.03 -10.85
CA ASP A 270 -5.97 -20.68 -11.13
C ASP A 270 -6.57 -21.34 -9.88
N MET A 271 -5.72 -21.96 -9.04
CA MET A 271 -6.14 -22.52 -7.76
C MET A 271 -6.58 -21.45 -6.78
N MET A 272 -5.80 -20.37 -6.64
CA MET A 272 -6.13 -19.26 -5.76
C MET A 272 -7.45 -18.60 -6.15
N VAL A 273 -7.69 -18.37 -7.45
CA VAL A 273 -8.96 -17.82 -7.95
C VAL A 273 -10.15 -18.73 -7.64
N ARG A 274 -9.97 -20.06 -7.72
CA ARG A 274 -11.02 -21.02 -7.34
C ARG A 274 -11.28 -21.05 -5.84
N ALA A 275 -10.22 -21.01 -5.02
CA ALA A 275 -10.35 -21.06 -3.56
C ALA A 275 -10.90 -19.76 -2.98
N TYR A 276 -10.55 -18.63 -3.60
CA TYR A 276 -10.91 -17.29 -3.17
C TYR A 276 -11.57 -16.51 -4.30
N PRO A 277 -12.82 -16.87 -4.67
CA PRO A 277 -13.55 -16.14 -5.68
C PRO A 277 -13.71 -14.68 -5.24
N VAL A 278 -13.41 -13.77 -6.15
CA VAL A 278 -13.60 -12.33 -5.96
C VAL A 278 -14.91 -11.89 -6.60
N ALA A 279 -15.52 -10.84 -6.05
CA ALA A 279 -16.68 -10.21 -6.67
C ALA A 279 -16.34 -9.72 -8.09
N PRO A 280 -17.33 -9.50 -8.98
CA PRO A 280 -17.07 -9.09 -10.38
C PRO A 280 -16.22 -7.82 -10.54
N SER A 281 -16.18 -6.95 -9.53
CA SER A 281 -15.36 -5.72 -9.51
C SER A 281 -14.05 -5.86 -8.70
N GLY A 282 -13.80 -7.03 -8.12
CA GLY A 282 -12.64 -7.32 -7.29
C GLY A 282 -11.50 -7.98 -8.06
N GLU A 283 -10.30 -7.87 -7.51
CA GLU A 283 -9.10 -8.55 -8.00
C GLU A 283 -8.47 -9.33 -6.84
N LEU A 284 -7.97 -10.54 -7.16
CA LEU A 284 -7.24 -11.37 -6.23
C LEU A 284 -5.74 -11.18 -6.46
N PHE A 285 -5.04 -10.84 -5.40
CA PHE A 285 -3.59 -10.80 -5.33
C PHE A 285 -3.12 -11.80 -4.28
N PHE A 286 -1.93 -12.34 -4.46
CA PHE A 286 -1.38 -13.24 -3.48
C PHE A 286 0.13 -13.15 -3.43
N THR A 287 0.68 -13.37 -2.24
CA THR A 287 2.09 -13.65 -2.05
C THR A 287 2.31 -15.14 -2.20
N VAL A 288 3.50 -15.54 -2.63
CA VAL A 288 3.86 -16.96 -2.74
C VAL A 288 5.09 -17.23 -1.90
N ASP A 289 4.97 -18.21 -1.02
CA ASP A 289 5.99 -18.65 -0.09
C ASP A 289 6.39 -20.09 -0.45
N VAL A 290 7.44 -20.23 -1.26
CA VAL A 290 7.92 -21.53 -1.71
C VAL A 290 8.89 -22.09 -0.69
N VAL A 291 8.53 -23.21 -0.07
CA VAL A 291 9.30 -23.86 0.98
C VAL A 291 9.85 -25.18 0.47
N VAL A 292 11.17 -25.34 0.55
CA VAL A 292 11.88 -26.55 0.12
C VAL A 292 12.71 -27.10 1.27
N ASP A 293 12.31 -28.27 1.76
CA ASP A 293 13.00 -28.96 2.86
C ASP A 293 14.10 -29.89 2.31
N ARG A 294 15.35 -29.63 2.73
CA ARG A 294 16.56 -30.38 2.38
C ARG A 294 17.16 -31.05 3.62
N GLY A 295 16.33 -31.76 4.38
CA GLY A 295 16.74 -32.41 5.64
C GLY A 295 16.99 -31.39 6.75
N ALA A 296 18.25 -31.04 7.01
CA ALA A 296 18.64 -30.11 8.09
C ALA A 296 18.50 -28.62 7.73
N THR A 297 18.22 -28.31 6.46
CA THR A 297 18.06 -26.95 5.97
C THR A 297 16.73 -26.79 5.26
N THR A 298 16.06 -25.68 5.50
CA THR A 298 14.87 -25.26 4.77
C THR A 298 15.23 -24.02 3.97
N SER A 299 14.93 -24.04 2.67
CA SER A 299 15.12 -22.89 1.78
C SER A 299 13.77 -22.33 1.40
N ARG A 300 13.64 -21.02 1.46
CA ARG A 300 12.35 -20.34 1.38
C ARG A 300 12.43 -19.15 0.42
N TRP A 301 11.64 -19.16 -0.65
CA TRP A 301 11.43 -17.98 -1.50
C TRP A 301 10.11 -17.31 -1.11
N LEU A 302 10.19 -16.13 -0.49
CA LEU A 302 9.02 -15.33 -0.15
C LEU A 302 8.79 -14.26 -1.23
N LEU A 303 8.02 -14.61 -2.26
CA LEU A 303 7.69 -13.75 -3.38
C LEU A 303 6.55 -12.79 -3.02
N PRO A 304 6.80 -11.46 -2.94
CA PRO A 304 5.73 -10.47 -2.83
C PRO A 304 4.86 -10.44 -4.09
N ILE A 305 3.68 -9.81 -4.01
CA ILE A 305 2.66 -9.76 -5.08
C ILE A 305 3.24 -9.40 -6.46
N ASP A 306 4.18 -8.45 -6.50
CA ASP A 306 4.84 -7.96 -7.72
C ASP A 306 5.98 -8.84 -8.22
N ALA A 307 6.52 -9.72 -7.37
CA ALA A 307 7.56 -10.67 -7.75
C ALA A 307 6.98 -12.04 -8.16
N VAL A 308 5.70 -12.32 -7.92
CA VAL A 308 5.06 -13.58 -8.34
C VAL A 308 5.04 -13.64 -9.88
N PRO A 309 5.76 -14.59 -10.50
CA PRO A 309 5.87 -14.64 -11.95
C PRO A 309 4.61 -15.24 -12.61
N THR A 310 4.59 -15.22 -13.93
CA THR A 310 3.58 -15.88 -14.78
C THR A 310 4.20 -17.08 -15.49
N GLY A 311 3.40 -18.09 -15.77
CA GLY A 311 3.82 -19.31 -16.46
C GLY A 311 4.62 -20.26 -15.58
N VAL A 312 5.30 -21.19 -16.26
CA VAL A 312 6.18 -22.18 -15.63
C VAL A 312 7.58 -21.60 -15.49
N VAL A 313 8.08 -21.51 -14.26
CA VAL A 313 9.36 -20.88 -13.93
C VAL A 313 10.21 -21.83 -13.09
N ASP A 314 11.51 -21.88 -13.41
CA ASP A 314 12.51 -22.51 -12.57
C ASP A 314 13.01 -21.46 -11.57
N LEU A 315 12.82 -21.69 -10.27
CA LEU A 315 13.44 -20.89 -9.21
C LEU A 315 14.81 -21.49 -8.92
N VAL A 316 15.87 -20.70 -9.18
CA VAL A 316 17.26 -21.12 -9.05
C VAL A 316 17.96 -20.29 -7.97
N GLU A 317 18.56 -20.97 -6.99
CA GLU A 317 19.45 -20.37 -6.00
C GLU A 317 20.68 -19.74 -6.70
N GLY A 318 20.98 -18.48 -6.42
CA GLY A 318 22.03 -17.71 -7.09
C GLY A 318 21.52 -16.86 -8.26
N GLU A 319 20.24 -16.98 -8.64
CA GLU A 319 19.65 -16.15 -9.69
C GLU A 319 19.21 -14.81 -9.11
N ARG A 320 19.87 -13.73 -9.57
CA ARG A 320 19.60 -12.34 -9.13
C ARG A 320 18.12 -11.95 -9.09
N ARG A 321 17.30 -12.55 -9.95
CA ARG A 321 15.87 -12.24 -10.03
C ARG A 321 15.11 -12.66 -8.77
N PHE A 322 15.52 -13.74 -8.10
CA PHE A 322 14.79 -14.33 -6.98
C PHE A 322 15.60 -14.43 -5.69
N ASP A 323 16.91 -14.23 -5.76
CA ASP A 323 17.81 -14.28 -4.59
C ASP A 323 17.46 -13.27 -3.51
N ASP A 324 16.97 -12.08 -3.87
CA ASP A 324 16.53 -11.07 -2.90
C ASP A 324 15.35 -11.56 -2.03
N PHE A 325 14.65 -12.62 -2.46
CA PHE A 325 13.53 -13.23 -1.77
C PHE A 325 13.87 -14.56 -1.11
N LEU A 326 15.10 -15.05 -1.26
CA LEU A 326 15.55 -16.34 -0.75
C LEU A 326 16.11 -16.20 0.67
N SER A 327 15.60 -17.01 1.59
CA SER A 327 16.20 -17.22 2.91
C SER A 327 16.50 -18.70 3.16
N HIS A 328 17.51 -18.94 4.00
CA HIS A 328 17.84 -20.28 4.49
C HIS A 328 17.68 -20.32 5.99
N GLU A 329 16.93 -21.31 6.47
CA GLU A 329 16.77 -21.61 7.88
C GLU A 329 17.46 -22.93 8.18
N THR A 330 18.32 -22.95 9.20
CA THR A 330 18.98 -24.17 9.68
C THR A 330 18.18 -24.68 10.86
N VAL A 331 17.61 -25.88 10.76
CA VAL A 331 16.91 -26.49 11.90
C VAL A 331 17.99 -26.97 12.86
N SER A 332 18.21 -26.21 13.94
CA SER A 332 19.09 -26.64 15.02
C SER A 332 18.44 -27.83 15.71
N ALA A 333 19.08 -29.00 15.66
CA ALA A 333 18.62 -30.16 16.40
C ALA A 333 18.64 -29.83 17.90
N SER A 334 17.44 -29.73 18.50
CA SER A 334 17.23 -29.54 19.93
C SER A 334 17.45 -30.83 20.70
#